data_AF-A0A3D1SPL0-F1
#
_entry.id   AF-A0A3D1SPL0-F1
#
_cell.length_a   1.000
_cell.length_b   1.000
_cell.length_c   1.000
_cell.angle_alpha   90.00
_cell.angle_beta   90.00
_cell.angle_gamma   90.00
#
_symmetry.space_group_name_H-M   'P 1'
#
loop_
_entity.id
_entity.type
_entity.pdbx_description
1 polymer ?
#
loop_
_entity_poly.entity_id
_entity_poly.type
_entity_poly.pdbx_seq_one_letter_code
_entity_poly.pdbx_strand_id
1 'polypeptide(L)' 'VAGCSNREIADRLVIAVSTVKWYVNAIYGKLQVESRTKAIARARELHIV' A
#
# COMPACT_ATOMS: atom_id res chain seq x y z
N VAL A 1 -3.86 -14.63 2.46
CA VAL A 1 -4.65 -13.49 3.00
C VAL A 1 -4.98 -12.53 1.88
N ALA A 2 -6.27 -12.28 1.62
CA ALA A 2 -6.67 -11.28 0.64
C ALA A 2 -6.49 -9.89 1.27
N GLY A 3 -5.72 -9.02 0.61
CA GLY A 3 -5.58 -7.61 1.03
C GLY A 3 -6.79 -6.78 0.62
N CYS A 4 -7.00 -5.64 1.27
CA CYS A 4 -8.05 -4.68 0.88
C CYS A 4 -7.70 -3.99 -0.46
N SER A 5 -8.72 -3.75 -1.27
CA SER A 5 -8.66 -2.84 -2.42
C SER A 5 -8.50 -1.39 -1.96
N ASN A 6 -8.02 -0.50 -2.85
CA ASN A 6 -7.88 0.92 -2.50
C ASN A 6 -9.22 1.58 -2.15
N ARG A 7 -10.33 1.08 -2.69
CA ARG A 7 -11.68 1.55 -2.37
C ARG A 7 -12.11 1.11 -0.98
N GLU A 8 -11.92 -0.15 -0.62
CA GLU A 8 -12.21 -0.61 0.74
C GLU A 8 -11.37 0.12 1.80
N ILE A 9 -10.12 0.45 1.49
CA ILE A 9 -9.27 1.27 2.38
C ILE A 9 -9.85 2.69 2.51
N ALA A 10 -10.21 3.30 1.38
CA ALA A 10 -10.79 4.64 1.34
C ALA A 10 -12.10 4.71 2.16
N ASP A 11 -12.98 3.73 1.99
CA ASP A 11 -14.27 3.66 2.68
C ASP A 11 -14.09 3.47 4.19
N ARG A 12 -13.16 2.58 4.60
CA ARG A 12 -12.86 2.35 6.04
C ARG A 12 -12.22 3.55 6.73
N LEU A 13 -11.38 4.30 6.02
CA LEU A 13 -10.66 5.44 6.56
C LEU A 13 -11.39 6.78 6.33
N VAL A 14 -12.53 6.76 5.63
CA VAL A 14 -13.32 7.96 5.28
C VAL A 14 -12.47 9.02 4.55
N ILE A 15 -11.70 8.58 3.55
CA ILE A 15 -10.86 9.44 2.71
C ILE A 15 -11.09 9.15 1.23
N ALA A 16 -10.64 10.05 0.35
CA ALA A 16 -10.73 9.82 -1.09
C ALA A 16 -9.84 8.65 -1.55
N VAL A 17 -10.31 7.89 -2.56
CA VAL A 17 -9.53 6.82 -3.21
C VAL A 17 -8.22 7.34 -3.80
N SER A 18 -8.19 8.58 -4.28
CA SER A 18 -6.98 9.25 -4.77
C SER A 18 -5.94 9.43 -3.66
N THR A 19 -6.35 9.75 -2.44
CA THR A 19 -5.48 9.86 -1.28
C THR A 19 -4.86 8.51 -0.92
N VAL A 20 -5.65 7.42 -0.96
CA VAL A 20 -5.11 6.06 -0.76
C VAL A 20 -4.07 5.72 -1.84
N LYS A 21 -4.37 6.02 -3.11
CA LYS A 21 -3.41 5.81 -4.21
C LYS A 21 -2.11 6.59 -3.99
N TRP A 22 -2.19 7.83 -3.52
CA TRP A 22 -1.02 8.64 -3.19
C TRP A 22 -0.16 7.99 -2.11
N TYR A 23 -0.76 7.55 -0.99
CA TYR A 23 -0.02 6.86 0.08
C TYR A 23 0.62 5.57 -0.40
N VAL A 24 -0.09 4.77 -1.19
CA VAL A 24 0.45 3.53 -1.78
C VAL A 24 1.69 3.83 -2.64
N ASN A 25 1.63 4.84 -3.51
CA ASN A 25 2.77 5.25 -4.32
C ASN A 25 3.93 5.81 -3.46
N ALA A 26 3.64 6.56 -2.41
CA ALA A 26 4.66 7.05 -1.47
C ALA A 26 5.37 5.89 -0.75
N ILE A 27 4.62 4.86 -0.34
CA ILE A 27 5.18 3.64 0.26
C ILE A 27 6.07 2.92 -0.76
N TYR A 28 5.61 2.77 -2.00
CA TYR A 28 6.42 2.17 -3.06
C TYR A 28 7.73 2.92 -3.30
N GLY A 29 7.69 4.26 -3.30
CA GLY A 29 8.88 5.09 -3.38
C GLY A 29 9.84 4.88 -2.20
N LYS A 30 9.32 4.81 -0.97
CA LYS A 30 10.14 4.54 0.23
C LYS A 30 10.77 3.14 0.21
N LEU A 31 10.05 2.15 -0.32
CA LEU A 31 10.53 0.77 -0.44
C LEU A 31 11.33 0.51 -1.72
N GLN A 32 11.41 1.49 -2.64
CA GLN A 32 12.05 1.38 -3.95
C GLN A 32 11.51 0.21 -4.79
N VAL A 33 10.18 0.10 -4.87
CA VAL A 33 9.47 -0.94 -5.63
C VAL A 33 8.40 -0.35 -6.56
N GLU A 34 7.92 -1.14 -7.53
CA GLU A 34 6.95 -0.68 -8.53
C GLU A 34 5.54 -1.29 -8.37
N SER A 35 5.36 -2.26 -7.46
CA SER A 35 4.08 -2.99 -7.33
C SER A 35 3.76 -3.40 -5.90
N ARG A 36 2.47 -3.65 -5.65
CA ARG A 36 1.95 -4.09 -4.35
C ARG A 36 2.63 -5.37 -3.87
N THR A 37 2.76 -6.35 -4.76
CA THR A 37 3.36 -7.65 -4.43
C THR A 37 4.82 -7.48 -4.02
N LYS A 38 5.59 -6.67 -4.78
CA LYS A 38 6.99 -6.36 -4.44
C LYS A 38 7.09 -5.58 -3.13
N ALA A 39 6.17 -4.64 -2.87
CA ALA A 39 6.12 -3.90 -1.62
C ALA A 39 5.93 -4.81 -0.40
N ILE A 40 5.02 -5.78 -0.49
CA ILE A 40 4.81 -6.75 0.60
C ILE A 40 6.03 -7.65 0.78
N ALA A 41 6.65 -8.14 -0.31
CA ALA A 41 7.87 -8.93 -0.22
C ALA A 41 9.01 -8.13 0.45
N ARG A 42 9.24 -6.89 -0.01
CA ARG A 42 10.27 -6.01 0.55
C ARG A 42 10.01 -5.64 2.01
N ALA A 43 8.76 -5.38 2.38
CA ALA A 43 8.40 -5.08 3.75
C ALA A 43 8.66 -6.28 4.69
N ARG A 44 8.48 -7.52 4.21
CA ARG A 44 8.83 -8.74 4.97
C ARG A 44 10.34 -8.92 5.12
N GLU A 45 11.12 -8.67 4.08
CA GLU A 45 12.60 -8.69 4.15
C GLU A 45 13.14 -7.67 5.15
N LEU A 46 12.46 -6.53 5.28
CA LEU A 46 12.82 -5.46 6.21
C LEU A 46 12.22 -5.63 7.61
N HIS A 47 11.41 -6.66 7.84
CA HIS A 47 10.72 -6.92 9.12
C HIS A 47 9.85 -5.75 9.63
N ILE A 48 9.17 -5.05 8.72
CA ILE A 48 8.26 -3.94 9.05
C ILE A 48 6.76 -4.28 8.90
N VAL A 49 6.45 -5.54 8.59
CA VAL A 49 5.09 -6.13 8.50
C VAL A 49 5.09 -7.60 8.88
#